data_AF-A0A845S9B9-F1
#
_entry.id   AF-A0A845S9B9-F1
#
_cell.length_a   1.000
_cell.length_b   1.000
_cell.length_c   1.000
_cell.angle_alpha   90.00
_cell.angle_beta   90.00
_cell.angle_gamma   90.00
#
_symmetry.space_group_name_H-M   'P 1'
#
loop_
_entity.id
_entity.type
_entity.pdbx_description
1 polymer ?
#
loop_
_entity_poly.entity_id
_entity_poly.type
_entity_poly.pdbx_seq_one_letter_code
_entity_poly.pdbx_strand_id
1 'polypeptide(L)'
;KISSTEIKKILNNLGFKFKEKKNVYSIIVPTWRSDINEEVDVVEELIRIRGYDKIQLIKPEVDSSKDILTGRQKLQRFAQRSVANKGFMETVTYSFTNSKIDSLFGSHTKNLLITNPISNDLDTLRSSIFSNLLMHAKNNIHRNLEDQKIFECGPVFFGSKPGEQITVIGGIQIGKIYRKNWLEKDKDVDVFEIKDCVYKTLIELGIKDEELSIIQETELYYHPGRSGKFFLRANNQLPLANFGEINPKIIKELDVKHGPVFGFQIFLNNIPVINKQNTEKKIKYLVSNFQKIERDFAFIIDKKFEAENIINTLLNVDKKLIKKIRIFDLFQGGNIEKNKKSVALNFIIQSQDKTLNDKEIDELSNKIIQIMQKSFDATLRS
;
A
#
# COMPACT_ATOMS: atom_id res chain seq x y z
N LYS A 1 45.22 -17.64 -19.45
CA LYS A 1 46.27 -18.22 -18.57
C LYS A 1 47.50 -17.31 -18.58
N ILE A 2 48.17 -17.10 -17.44
CA ILE A 2 49.45 -16.35 -17.33
C ILE A 2 50.58 -17.37 -17.47
N SER A 3 51.65 -17.05 -18.20
CA SER A 3 52.79 -17.96 -18.35
C SER A 3 53.63 -18.04 -17.07
N SER A 4 54.25 -19.19 -16.75
CA SER A 4 55.11 -19.34 -15.56
C SER A 4 56.27 -18.33 -15.55
N THR A 5 56.82 -17.98 -16.72
CA THR A 5 57.85 -16.95 -16.88
C THR A 5 57.36 -15.56 -16.50
N GLU A 6 56.15 -15.20 -16.90
CA GLU A 6 55.51 -13.91 -16.58
C GLU A 6 55.16 -13.84 -15.10
N ILE A 7 54.62 -14.92 -14.51
CA ILE A 7 54.36 -15.02 -13.06
C ILE A 7 55.63 -14.76 -12.26
N LYS A 8 56.72 -15.46 -12.56
CA LYS A 8 58.02 -15.29 -11.88
C LYS A 8 58.56 -13.88 -12.00
N LYS A 9 58.45 -13.28 -13.20
CA LYS A 9 58.89 -11.91 -13.45
C LYS A 9 58.11 -10.91 -12.60
N ILE A 10 56.78 -11.05 -12.55
CA ILE A 10 55.92 -10.18 -11.76
C ILE A 10 56.23 -10.32 -10.27
N LEU A 11 56.26 -11.55 -9.73
CA LEU A 11 56.55 -11.79 -8.31
C LEU A 11 57.93 -11.27 -7.89
N ASN A 12 58.97 -11.49 -8.71
CA ASN A 12 60.30 -10.97 -8.42
C ASN A 12 60.34 -9.43 -8.45
N ASN A 13 59.71 -8.80 -9.45
CA ASN A 13 59.67 -7.34 -9.55
C ASN A 13 58.92 -6.68 -8.39
N LEU A 14 57.92 -7.37 -7.83
CA LEU A 14 57.16 -6.92 -6.66
C LEU A 14 57.89 -7.22 -5.33
N GLY A 15 59.04 -7.90 -5.37
CA GLY A 15 59.89 -8.17 -4.21
C GLY A 15 59.53 -9.44 -3.43
N PHE A 16 58.66 -10.30 -3.96
CA PHE A 16 58.40 -11.60 -3.34
C PHE A 16 59.60 -12.53 -3.51
N LYS A 17 59.92 -13.27 -2.45
CA LYS A 17 60.82 -14.43 -2.56
C LYS A 17 59.97 -15.67 -2.73
N PHE A 18 60.26 -16.51 -3.71
CA PHE A 18 59.46 -17.72 -3.92
C PHE A 18 60.30 -18.94 -4.32
N LYS A 19 59.78 -20.13 -4.04
CA LYS A 19 60.28 -21.41 -4.53
C LYS A 19 59.17 -22.11 -5.31
N GLU A 20 59.49 -22.65 -6.48
CA GLU A 20 58.53 -23.40 -7.31
C GLU A 20 58.79 -24.90 -7.19
N LYS A 21 57.73 -25.69 -6.99
CA LYS A 21 57.77 -27.16 -7.02
C LYS A 21 56.48 -27.68 -7.65
N LYS A 22 56.58 -28.42 -8.77
CA LYS A 22 55.44 -29.03 -9.48
C LYS A 22 54.27 -28.05 -9.72
N ASN A 23 54.54 -26.86 -10.26
CA ASN A 23 53.57 -25.77 -10.51
C ASN A 23 52.91 -25.15 -9.27
N VAL A 24 53.48 -25.37 -8.08
CA VAL A 24 53.08 -24.69 -6.84
C VAL A 24 54.19 -23.72 -6.44
N TYR A 25 53.83 -22.49 -6.07
CA TYR A 25 54.75 -21.46 -5.60
C TYR A 25 54.63 -21.32 -4.08
N SER A 26 55.70 -21.60 -3.35
CA SER A 26 55.83 -21.22 -1.95
C SER A 26 56.39 -19.80 -1.89
N ILE A 27 55.58 -18.85 -1.45
CA ILE A 27 55.87 -17.41 -1.53
C ILE A 27 56.12 -16.86 -0.12
N ILE A 28 57.17 -16.05 0.01
CA ILE A 28 57.49 -15.27 1.19
C ILE A 28 57.22 -13.82 0.82
N VAL A 29 56.23 -13.24 1.50
CA VAL A 29 55.76 -11.87 1.31
C VAL A 29 56.85 -10.89 1.79
N PRO A 30 57.16 -9.83 1.02
CA PRO A 30 58.10 -8.82 1.48
C PRO A 30 57.54 -8.03 2.66
N THR A 31 58.41 -7.59 3.57
CA THR A 31 58.01 -7.00 4.86
C THR A 31 57.23 -5.69 4.74
N TRP A 32 57.30 -4.99 3.61
CA TRP A 32 56.56 -3.75 3.35
C TRP A 32 55.17 -3.96 2.73
N ARG A 33 54.77 -5.21 2.45
CA ARG A 33 53.43 -5.55 1.92
C ARG A 33 52.59 -6.19 3.02
N SER A 34 51.97 -5.36 3.85
CA SER A 34 51.06 -5.78 4.93
C SER A 34 49.67 -6.22 4.44
N ASP A 35 49.37 -5.93 3.19
CA ASP A 35 48.11 -6.21 2.50
C ASP A 35 48.00 -7.64 1.95
N ILE A 36 49.08 -8.44 2.02
CA ILE A 36 49.13 -9.77 1.41
C ILE A 36 49.22 -10.85 2.47
N ASN A 37 48.15 -11.62 2.60
CA ASN A 37 48.03 -12.66 3.62
C ASN A 37 47.58 -14.02 3.03
N GLU A 38 46.91 -14.02 1.88
CA GLU A 38 46.32 -15.21 1.26
C GLU A 38 46.76 -15.39 -0.20
N GLU A 39 46.48 -16.57 -0.77
CA GLU A 39 46.77 -16.88 -2.18
C GLU A 39 46.09 -15.90 -3.15
N VAL A 40 44.86 -15.48 -2.83
CA VAL A 40 44.07 -14.57 -3.66
C VAL A 40 44.72 -13.19 -3.81
N ASP A 41 45.41 -12.70 -2.78
CA ASP A 41 46.13 -11.42 -2.81
C ASP A 41 47.29 -11.47 -3.81
N VAL A 42 47.98 -12.61 -3.88
CA VAL A 42 49.03 -12.83 -4.88
C VAL A 42 48.45 -12.94 -6.29
N VAL A 43 47.29 -13.61 -6.44
CA VAL A 43 46.59 -13.69 -7.73
C VAL A 43 46.13 -12.31 -8.19
N GLU A 44 45.65 -11.46 -7.28
CA GLU A 44 45.32 -10.05 -7.54
C GLU A 44 46.54 -9.30 -8.07
N GLU A 45 47.70 -9.43 -7.45
CA GLU A 45 48.93 -8.77 -7.89
C GLU A 45 49.38 -9.21 -9.30
N LEU A 46 49.25 -10.50 -9.60
CA LEU A 46 49.55 -11.06 -10.92
C LEU A 46 48.62 -10.49 -11.99
N ILE A 47 47.32 -10.37 -11.68
CA ILE A 47 46.32 -9.81 -12.58
C ILE A 47 46.53 -8.30 -12.75
N ARG A 48 46.76 -7.57 -11.65
CA ARG A 48 46.98 -6.12 -11.59
C ARG A 48 48.16 -5.69 -12.46
N ILE A 49 49.28 -6.38 -12.39
CA ILE A 49 50.47 -6.07 -13.21
C ILE A 49 50.28 -6.50 -14.66
N ARG A 50 49.60 -7.62 -14.92
CA ARG A 50 49.32 -8.06 -16.30
C ARG A 50 48.39 -7.09 -17.02
N GLY A 51 47.47 -6.48 -16.29
CA GLY A 51 46.42 -5.60 -16.80
C GLY A 51 45.06 -6.30 -16.80
N TYR A 52 44.06 -5.66 -16.16
CA TYR A 52 42.69 -6.16 -16.09
C TYR A 52 42.02 -6.27 -17.47
N ASP A 53 42.44 -5.43 -18.41
CA ASP A 53 42.00 -5.40 -19.81
C ASP A 53 42.31 -6.70 -20.57
N LYS A 54 43.30 -7.47 -20.11
CA LYS A 54 43.69 -8.75 -20.73
C LYS A 54 42.93 -9.96 -20.20
N ILE A 55 42.07 -9.78 -19.19
CA ILE A 55 41.24 -10.86 -18.66
C ILE A 55 40.09 -11.09 -19.66
N GLN A 56 40.01 -12.32 -20.18
CA GLN A 56 38.90 -12.69 -21.05
C GLN A 56 37.59 -12.64 -20.28
N LEU A 57 36.64 -11.84 -20.77
CA LEU A 57 35.28 -11.83 -20.27
C LEU A 57 34.59 -13.14 -20.64
N ILE A 58 34.22 -13.92 -19.63
CA ILE A 58 33.41 -15.12 -19.79
C ILE A 58 32.02 -14.86 -19.20
N LYS A 59 30.98 -15.35 -19.88
CA LYS A 59 29.62 -15.27 -19.36
C LYS A 59 29.46 -16.37 -18.29
N PRO A 60 29.07 -16.04 -17.05
CA PRO A 60 28.82 -17.06 -16.05
C PRO A 60 27.64 -17.93 -16.48
N GLU A 61 27.74 -19.23 -16.26
CA GLU A 61 26.61 -20.16 -16.40
C GLU A 61 25.64 -19.92 -15.24
N VAL A 62 24.38 -19.65 -15.56
CA VAL A 62 23.33 -19.37 -14.56
C VAL A 62 22.17 -20.33 -14.81
N ASP A 63 21.79 -21.10 -13.79
CA ASP A 63 20.57 -21.89 -13.80
C ASP A 63 19.35 -20.96 -13.70
N SER A 64 18.57 -20.86 -14.79
CA SER A 64 17.41 -19.98 -14.90
C SER A 64 16.08 -20.64 -14.49
N SER A 65 16.12 -21.81 -13.84
CA SER A 65 14.90 -22.57 -13.49
C SER A 65 14.05 -21.91 -12.39
N LYS A 66 14.60 -20.97 -11.61
CA LYS A 66 13.92 -20.33 -10.48
C LYS A 66 13.41 -18.93 -10.82
N ASP A 67 12.23 -18.60 -10.27
CA ASP A 67 11.71 -17.24 -10.31
C ASP A 67 12.71 -16.26 -9.67
N ILE A 68 13.10 -15.23 -10.41
CA ILE A 68 14.07 -14.21 -9.96
C ILE A 68 13.49 -13.36 -8.82
N LEU A 69 12.18 -13.10 -8.86
CA LEU A 69 11.49 -12.27 -7.87
C LEU A 69 10.64 -13.13 -6.94
N THR A 70 10.76 -12.87 -5.65
CA THR A 70 9.85 -13.44 -4.64
C THR A 70 8.42 -12.92 -4.84
N GLY A 71 7.42 -13.66 -4.37
CA GLY A 71 6.02 -13.22 -4.45
C GLY A 71 5.78 -11.86 -3.79
N ARG A 72 6.47 -11.57 -2.68
CA ARG A 72 6.43 -10.25 -2.02
C ARG A 72 6.99 -9.13 -2.88
N GLN A 73 8.10 -9.36 -3.58
CA GLN A 73 8.67 -8.36 -4.51
C GLN A 73 7.74 -8.10 -5.70
N LYS A 74 7.08 -9.15 -6.23
CA LYS A 74 6.07 -9.01 -7.29
C LYS A 74 4.86 -8.20 -6.78
N LEU A 75 4.36 -8.52 -5.59
CA LEU A 75 3.26 -7.82 -4.93
C LEU A 75 3.59 -6.34 -4.73
N GLN A 76 4.77 -6.02 -4.19
CA GLN A 76 5.21 -4.65 -3.96
C GLN A 76 5.21 -3.82 -5.27
N ARG A 77 5.85 -4.35 -6.33
CA ARG A 77 5.90 -3.67 -7.63
C ARG A 77 4.51 -3.47 -8.24
N PHE A 78 3.63 -4.47 -8.09
CA PHE A 78 2.27 -4.38 -8.58
C PHE A 78 1.45 -3.34 -7.79
N ALA A 79 1.59 -3.30 -6.46
CA ALA A 79 0.94 -2.33 -5.61
C ALA A 79 1.38 -0.89 -5.91
N GLN A 80 2.68 -0.66 -6.14
CA GLN A 80 3.20 0.65 -6.61
C GLN A 80 2.54 1.08 -7.92
N ARG A 81 2.49 0.17 -8.90
CA ARG A 81 1.85 0.44 -10.20
C ARG A 81 0.35 0.70 -10.06
N SER A 82 -0.32 -0.03 -9.17
CA SER A 82 -1.74 0.13 -8.87
C SER A 82 -2.06 1.53 -8.34
N VAL A 83 -1.25 2.04 -7.40
CA VAL A 83 -1.38 3.40 -6.86
C VAL A 83 -1.05 4.45 -7.92
N ALA A 84 0.03 4.25 -8.68
CA ALA A 84 0.41 5.16 -9.77
C ALA A 84 -0.69 5.30 -10.84
N ASN A 85 -1.35 4.19 -11.22
CA ASN A 85 -2.47 4.19 -12.16
C ASN A 85 -3.67 5.03 -11.70
N LYS A 86 -3.75 5.37 -10.40
CA LYS A 86 -4.80 6.22 -9.81
C LYS A 86 -4.41 7.71 -9.79
N GLY A 87 -3.32 8.06 -10.48
CA GLY A 87 -2.83 9.42 -10.65
C GLY A 87 -1.91 9.91 -9.53
N PHE A 88 -1.44 9.00 -8.65
CA PHE A 88 -0.43 9.35 -7.66
C PHE A 88 0.96 9.33 -8.28
N MET A 89 1.77 10.35 -7.99
CA MET A 89 3.15 10.43 -8.42
C MET A 89 4.08 9.81 -7.36
N GLU A 90 4.92 8.87 -7.79
CA GLU A 90 5.87 8.22 -6.89
C GLU A 90 6.97 9.20 -6.48
N THR A 91 7.29 9.18 -5.19
CA THR A 91 8.35 9.97 -4.57
C THR A 91 9.24 9.04 -3.76
N VAL A 92 10.51 9.40 -3.66
CA VAL A 92 11.48 8.69 -2.84
C VAL A 92 12.05 9.68 -1.85
N THR A 93 11.80 9.46 -0.57
CA THR A 93 12.28 10.31 0.51
C THR A 93 13.34 9.56 1.31
N TYR A 94 14.08 10.27 2.18
CA TYR A 94 15.01 9.59 3.07
C TYR A 94 14.26 8.60 3.99
N SER A 95 14.95 7.55 4.44
CA SER A 95 14.41 6.66 5.48
C SER A 95 14.51 7.25 6.89
N PHE A 96 15.17 8.40 7.00
CA PHE A 96 15.36 9.18 8.21
C PHE A 96 14.68 10.55 8.10
N THR A 97 14.40 11.15 9.24
CA THR A 97 13.66 12.41 9.40
C THR A 97 14.04 13.09 10.72
N ASN A 98 13.40 14.22 11.02
CA ASN A 98 13.58 14.93 12.28
C ASN A 98 12.73 14.27 13.37
N SER A 99 13.34 13.96 14.51
CA SER A 99 12.73 13.30 15.65
C SER A 99 11.49 14.03 16.20
N LYS A 100 11.45 15.35 16.11
CA LYS A 100 10.27 16.15 16.50
C LYS A 100 9.11 15.94 15.53
N ILE A 101 9.40 15.89 14.23
CA ILE A 101 8.38 15.67 13.19
C ILE A 101 7.82 14.26 13.30
N ASP A 102 8.68 13.25 13.44
CA ASP A 102 8.25 11.86 13.53
C ASP A 102 7.38 11.59 14.75
N SER A 103 7.68 12.26 15.87
CA SER A 103 6.91 12.14 17.12
C SER A 103 5.44 12.55 16.98
N LEU A 104 5.09 13.32 15.95
CA LEU A 104 3.70 13.70 15.65
C LEU A 104 2.88 12.54 15.11
N PHE A 105 3.53 11.55 14.48
CA PHE A 105 2.89 10.39 13.86
C PHE A 105 3.06 9.11 14.69
N GLY A 106 3.92 9.14 15.71
CA GLY A 106 4.26 7.98 16.53
C GLY A 106 3.10 7.56 17.45
N SER A 107 2.45 6.45 17.11
CA SER A 107 1.70 5.61 18.05
C SER A 107 2.62 4.87 19.05
N HIS A 108 3.94 4.88 18.79
CA HIS A 108 4.94 4.16 19.56
C HIS A 108 5.88 5.16 20.23
N THR A 109 6.00 5.07 21.55
CA THR A 109 6.56 6.09 22.46
C THR A 109 8.07 6.32 22.35
N LYS A 110 8.77 5.76 21.34
CA LYS A 110 10.23 5.86 21.26
C LYS A 110 10.75 5.98 19.83
N ASN A 111 11.23 7.19 19.51
CA ASN A 111 11.98 7.47 18.29
C ASN A 111 13.24 6.61 18.21
N LEU A 112 13.56 6.12 17.00
CA LEU A 112 14.79 5.39 16.71
C LEU A 112 15.91 6.34 16.28
N LEU A 113 16.54 6.95 17.28
CA LEU A 113 17.61 7.92 17.08
C LEU A 113 18.87 7.28 16.47
N ILE A 114 19.49 8.02 15.55
CA ILE A 114 20.76 7.69 14.91
C ILE A 114 21.89 8.27 15.74
N THR A 115 22.91 7.47 16.07
CA THR A 115 24.02 7.90 16.95
C THR A 115 24.92 8.96 16.30
N ASN A 116 25.17 8.86 14.99
CA ASN A 116 26.00 9.81 14.24
C ASN A 116 25.23 10.29 13.00
N PRO A 117 24.21 11.15 13.17
CA PRO A 117 23.38 11.59 12.07
C PRO A 117 24.12 12.59 11.18
N ILE A 118 23.76 12.63 9.89
CA ILE A 118 24.34 13.56 8.92
C ILE A 118 24.00 15.02 9.29
N SER A 119 22.79 15.24 9.82
CA SER A 119 22.32 16.52 10.33
C SER A 119 21.25 16.31 11.41
N ASN A 120 20.97 17.36 12.19
CA ASN A 120 19.91 17.33 13.20
C ASN A 120 18.50 17.17 12.60
N ASP A 121 18.33 17.44 11.30
CA ASP A 121 17.05 17.25 10.60
C ASP A 121 16.81 15.81 10.16
N LEU A 122 17.83 14.94 10.29
CA LEU A 122 17.83 13.54 9.86
C LEU A 122 18.33 12.64 10.99
N ASP A 123 17.89 12.91 12.22
CA ASP A 123 18.38 12.32 13.46
C ASP A 123 17.62 11.06 13.91
N THR A 124 16.47 10.72 13.30
CA THR A 124 15.71 9.50 13.60
C THR A 124 15.37 8.71 12.34
N LEU A 125 15.27 7.38 12.47
CA LEU A 125 14.54 6.57 11.48
C LEU A 125 13.05 6.87 11.56
N ARG A 126 12.38 6.93 10.41
CA ARG A 126 10.95 7.27 10.34
C ARG A 126 10.06 6.13 10.87
N SER A 127 9.21 6.43 11.85
CA SER A 127 8.16 5.52 12.34
C SER A 127 6.84 5.66 11.56
N SER A 128 6.76 6.68 10.71
CA SER A 128 5.65 6.85 9.77
C SER A 128 6.16 7.35 8.42
N ILE A 129 5.48 6.92 7.35
CA ILE A 129 5.75 7.42 6.00
C ILE A 129 5.30 8.88 5.84
N PHE A 130 4.33 9.32 6.64
CA PHE A 130 3.78 10.68 6.58
C PHE A 130 4.76 11.75 7.04
N SER A 131 5.67 11.42 7.96
CA SER A 131 6.71 12.33 8.47
C SER A 131 7.47 13.00 7.33
N ASN A 132 7.83 12.24 6.30
CA ASN A 132 8.55 12.75 5.14
C ASN A 132 7.62 13.25 4.04
N LEU A 133 6.56 12.49 3.70
CA LEU A 133 5.63 12.91 2.65
C LEU A 133 5.06 14.31 2.89
N LEU A 134 4.69 14.64 4.13
CA LEU A 134 4.16 15.97 4.48
C LEU A 134 5.21 17.07 4.38
N MET A 135 6.48 16.80 4.73
CA MET A 135 7.57 17.75 4.53
C MET A 135 7.85 18.01 3.05
N HIS A 136 7.77 16.97 2.22
CA HIS A 136 7.86 17.13 0.77
C HIS A 136 6.67 17.93 0.21
N ALA A 137 5.44 17.64 0.67
CA ALA A 137 4.27 18.41 0.27
C ALA A 137 4.37 19.88 0.68
N LYS A 138 4.84 20.17 1.90
CA LYS A 138 5.11 21.53 2.38
C LYS A 138 6.06 22.28 1.47
N ASN A 139 7.19 21.66 1.11
CA ASN A 139 8.20 22.28 0.25
C ASN A 139 7.65 22.60 -1.15
N ASN A 140 6.74 21.78 -1.67
CA ASN A 140 6.06 22.04 -2.93
C ASN A 140 5.03 23.17 -2.80
N ILE A 141 4.26 23.22 -1.71
CA ILE A 141 3.33 24.33 -1.43
C ILE A 141 4.09 25.66 -1.36
N HIS A 142 5.26 25.69 -0.73
CA HIS A 142 6.12 26.88 -0.69
C HIS A 142 6.65 27.32 -2.07
N ARG A 143 6.53 26.45 -3.09
CA ARG A 143 6.84 26.74 -4.50
C ARG A 143 5.57 26.97 -5.33
N ASN A 144 4.42 27.23 -4.68
CA ASN A 144 3.11 27.41 -5.30
C ASN A 144 2.58 26.16 -6.04
N LEU A 145 3.09 24.97 -5.70
CA LEU A 145 2.55 23.69 -6.14
C LEU A 145 1.58 23.17 -5.08
N GLU A 146 0.37 23.68 -5.19
CA GLU A 146 -0.72 23.56 -4.22
C GLU A 146 -1.41 22.19 -4.24
N ASP A 147 -1.83 21.76 -5.44
CA ASP A 147 -2.54 20.49 -5.61
C ASP A 147 -1.52 19.38 -5.79
N GLN A 148 -1.49 18.43 -4.86
CA GLN A 148 -0.51 17.34 -4.89
C GLN A 148 -1.19 16.01 -4.63
N LYS A 149 -0.77 15.00 -5.38
CA LYS A 149 -1.18 13.60 -5.26
C LYS A 149 0.08 12.75 -5.36
N ILE A 150 0.71 12.49 -4.21
CA ILE A 150 2.03 11.85 -4.14
C ILE A 150 2.01 10.61 -3.26
N PHE A 151 2.85 9.63 -3.57
CA PHE A 151 3.00 8.42 -2.78
C PHE A 151 4.44 7.95 -2.71
N GLU A 152 4.74 7.10 -1.74
CA GLU A 152 6.02 6.44 -1.58
C GLU A 152 5.79 4.97 -1.17
N CYS A 153 6.61 4.07 -1.71
CA CYS A 153 6.75 2.72 -1.21
C CYS A 153 8.10 2.59 -0.49
N GLY A 154 8.09 2.34 0.81
CA GLY A 154 9.34 2.28 1.55
C GLY A 154 9.21 1.71 2.95
N PRO A 155 10.35 1.61 3.66
CA PRO A 155 10.38 1.04 4.99
C PRO A 155 9.86 2.04 6.03
N VAL A 156 9.24 1.48 7.06
CA VAL A 156 8.88 2.14 8.32
C VAL A 156 9.42 1.29 9.46
N PHE A 157 9.95 1.94 10.49
CA PHE A 157 10.70 1.29 11.57
C PHE A 157 9.98 1.47 12.91
N PHE A 158 9.68 0.36 13.58
CA PHE A 158 9.07 0.32 14.91
C PHE A 158 10.04 -0.04 16.03
N GLY A 159 11.23 -0.52 15.66
CA GLY A 159 12.28 -0.84 16.59
C GLY A 159 13.61 -1.15 15.90
N SER A 160 14.64 -1.46 16.68
CA SER A 160 16.02 -1.69 16.20
C SER A 160 16.33 -3.16 15.91
N LYS A 161 15.41 -4.08 16.20
CA LYS A 161 15.61 -5.52 16.01
C LYS A 161 15.12 -5.99 14.63
N PRO A 162 15.68 -7.08 14.09
CA PRO A 162 15.13 -7.74 12.92
C PRO A 162 13.64 -8.06 13.09
N GLY A 163 12.83 -7.76 12.06
CA GLY A 163 11.38 -7.94 12.10
C GLY A 163 10.58 -6.72 12.56
N GLU A 164 11.24 -5.71 13.14
CA GLU A 164 10.62 -4.43 13.54
C GLU A 164 10.65 -3.38 12.41
N GLN A 165 10.93 -3.82 11.18
CA GLN A 165 10.84 -3.04 9.95
C GLN A 165 9.77 -3.64 9.05
N ILE A 166 8.87 -2.80 8.57
CA ILE A 166 7.86 -3.20 7.58
C ILE A 166 7.97 -2.33 6.34
N THR A 167 7.54 -2.87 5.18
CA THR A 167 7.40 -2.07 3.96
C THR A 167 5.94 -1.67 3.81
N VAL A 168 5.71 -0.39 3.57
CA VAL A 168 4.37 0.18 3.36
C VAL A 168 4.33 0.99 2.08
N ILE A 169 3.13 1.13 1.53
CA ILE A 169 2.83 2.15 0.53
C ILE A 169 2.03 3.24 1.21
N GLY A 170 2.63 4.42 1.35
CA GLY A 170 1.98 5.61 1.90
C GLY A 170 1.69 6.61 0.81
N GLY A 171 0.55 7.28 0.86
CA GLY A 171 0.26 8.38 -0.06
C GLY A 171 -0.51 9.49 0.62
N ILE A 172 -0.35 10.70 0.10
CA ILE A 172 -1.10 11.88 0.52
C ILE A 172 -1.67 12.62 -0.68
N GLN A 173 -2.81 13.24 -0.46
CA GLN A 173 -3.47 14.12 -1.41
C GLN A 173 -3.96 15.38 -0.70
N ILE A 174 -3.71 16.53 -1.33
CA ILE A 174 -4.03 17.87 -0.81
C ILE A 174 -4.49 18.76 -1.96
N GLY A 175 -5.31 19.77 -1.63
CA GLY A 175 -5.82 20.75 -2.60
C GLY A 175 -7.06 20.25 -3.32
N LYS A 176 -7.10 20.43 -4.63
CA LYS A 176 -8.23 20.12 -5.50
C LYS A 176 -7.99 18.87 -6.34
N ILE A 177 -9.05 18.10 -6.58
CA ILE A 177 -9.04 17.00 -7.55
C ILE A 177 -8.95 17.57 -8.96
N TYR A 178 -9.76 18.61 -9.23
CA TYR A 178 -9.74 19.34 -10.48
C TYR A 178 -10.00 20.82 -10.20
N ARG A 179 -9.23 21.67 -10.88
CA ARG A 179 -9.52 23.11 -10.96
C ARG A 179 -10.55 23.36 -12.06
N LYS A 180 -11.30 24.46 -11.90
CA LYS A 180 -12.33 24.91 -12.82
C LYS A 180 -11.76 24.89 -14.23
N ASN A 181 -12.36 24.05 -15.05
CA ASN A 181 -12.08 23.95 -16.45
C ASN A 181 -13.41 24.08 -17.23
N TRP A 182 -13.36 23.85 -18.53
CA TRP A 182 -14.53 23.99 -19.40
C TRP A 182 -15.60 22.91 -19.17
N LEU A 183 -15.27 21.77 -18.53
CA LEU A 183 -16.18 20.67 -18.21
C LEU A 183 -16.59 20.66 -16.74
N GLU A 184 -15.66 20.92 -15.84
CA GLU A 184 -15.83 20.71 -14.41
C GLU A 184 -15.63 22.00 -13.60
N LYS A 185 -16.42 22.17 -12.54
CA LYS A 185 -16.22 23.21 -11.52
C LYS A 185 -15.08 22.81 -10.59
N ASP A 186 -14.60 23.69 -9.73
CA ASP A 186 -13.64 23.27 -8.69
C ASP A 186 -14.21 22.14 -7.80
N LYS A 187 -13.41 21.12 -7.53
CA LYS A 187 -13.72 20.09 -6.50
C LYS A 187 -12.52 19.87 -5.59
N ASP A 188 -12.74 20.09 -4.31
CA ASP A 188 -11.75 19.81 -3.27
C ASP A 188 -11.62 18.30 -3.03
N VAL A 189 -10.44 17.89 -2.57
CA VAL A 189 -10.19 16.51 -2.17
C VAL A 189 -11.01 16.20 -0.91
N ASP A 190 -11.53 14.98 -0.83
CA ASP A 190 -12.22 14.46 0.35
C ASP A 190 -11.65 13.10 0.78
N VAL A 191 -12.14 12.58 1.90
CA VAL A 191 -11.72 11.28 2.43
C VAL A 191 -12.12 10.12 1.52
N PHE A 192 -13.16 10.28 0.70
CA PHE A 192 -13.67 9.23 -0.18
C PHE A 192 -12.75 9.02 -1.38
N GLU A 193 -12.06 10.05 -1.86
CA GLU A 193 -11.03 9.94 -2.90
C GLU A 193 -9.87 9.02 -2.45
N ILE A 194 -9.36 9.24 -1.24
CA ILE A 194 -8.31 8.37 -0.68
C ILE A 194 -8.83 6.97 -0.38
N LYS A 195 -10.05 6.86 0.19
CA LYS A 195 -10.68 5.57 0.46
C LYS A 195 -10.83 4.75 -0.82
N ASP A 196 -11.28 5.35 -1.91
CA ASP A 196 -11.44 4.70 -3.21
C ASP A 196 -10.10 4.24 -3.77
N CYS A 197 -9.06 5.05 -3.64
CA CYS A 197 -7.70 4.68 -4.04
C CYS A 197 -7.22 3.41 -3.32
N VAL A 198 -7.36 3.38 -1.99
CA VAL A 198 -6.97 2.23 -1.16
C VAL A 198 -7.81 1.01 -1.49
N TYR A 199 -9.14 1.16 -1.53
CA TYR A 199 -10.07 0.08 -1.84
C TYR A 199 -9.74 -0.58 -3.17
N LYS A 200 -9.64 0.20 -4.26
CA LYS A 200 -9.31 -0.33 -5.59
C LYS A 200 -7.93 -1.00 -5.61
N THR A 201 -6.97 -0.45 -4.89
CA THR A 201 -5.62 -1.05 -4.78
C THR A 201 -5.68 -2.41 -4.10
N LEU A 202 -6.44 -2.57 -3.01
CA LEU A 202 -6.61 -3.85 -2.33
C LEU A 202 -7.31 -4.89 -3.21
N ILE A 203 -8.34 -4.48 -3.97
CA ILE A 203 -9.02 -5.35 -4.93
C ILE A 203 -8.07 -5.80 -6.05
N GLU A 204 -7.28 -4.89 -6.61
CA GLU A 204 -6.28 -5.21 -7.65
C GLU A 204 -5.21 -6.16 -7.12
N LEU A 205 -4.84 -6.06 -5.84
CA LEU A 205 -3.92 -6.98 -5.17
C LEU A 205 -4.53 -8.37 -4.91
N GLY A 206 -5.79 -8.58 -5.32
CA GLY A 206 -6.47 -9.87 -5.34
C GLY A 206 -7.27 -10.19 -4.09
N ILE A 207 -7.49 -9.20 -3.21
CA ILE A 207 -8.44 -9.33 -2.11
C ILE A 207 -9.85 -9.17 -2.68
N LYS A 208 -10.77 -10.07 -2.31
CA LYS A 208 -12.14 -9.98 -2.80
C LYS A 208 -12.93 -8.93 -2.02
N ASP A 209 -13.88 -8.29 -2.70
CA ASP A 209 -14.79 -7.30 -2.10
C ASP A 209 -15.51 -7.87 -0.86
N GLU A 210 -16.00 -9.11 -0.97
CA GLU A 210 -16.70 -9.81 0.12
C GLU A 210 -15.82 -10.13 1.32
N GLU A 211 -14.49 -10.14 1.15
CA GLU A 211 -13.52 -10.42 2.21
C GLU A 211 -13.06 -9.13 2.91
N LEU A 212 -13.38 -7.95 2.38
CA LEU A 212 -13.01 -6.66 2.98
C LEU A 212 -14.07 -6.19 3.99
N SER A 213 -13.59 -5.58 5.06
CA SER A 213 -14.41 -4.81 6.01
C SER A 213 -13.72 -3.50 6.35
N ILE A 214 -14.52 -2.49 6.71
CA ILE A 214 -14.02 -1.22 7.18
C ILE A 214 -14.41 -1.05 8.64
N ILE A 215 -13.46 -0.64 9.47
CA ILE A 215 -13.69 -0.27 10.86
C ILE A 215 -13.33 1.21 11.02
N GLN A 216 -14.22 1.98 11.65
CA GLN A 216 -13.99 3.39 12.00
C GLN A 216 -13.12 3.52 13.26
N GLU A 217 -11.97 2.85 13.24
CA GLU A 217 -10.92 3.04 14.24
C GLU A 217 -9.82 3.90 13.66
N THR A 218 -9.25 4.78 14.49
CA THR A 218 -8.38 5.84 13.99
C THR A 218 -7.06 5.83 14.73
N GLU A 219 -5.95 5.88 13.99
CA GLU A 219 -4.66 6.21 14.59
C GLU A 219 -4.65 7.67 15.06
N LEU A 220 -3.82 8.00 16.06
CA LEU A 220 -3.77 9.34 16.67
C LEU A 220 -3.46 10.46 15.66
N TYR A 221 -2.75 10.12 14.58
CA TYR A 221 -2.37 11.03 13.52
C TYR A 221 -3.45 11.25 12.46
N TYR A 222 -4.59 10.56 12.55
CA TYR A 222 -5.77 10.85 11.74
C TYR A 222 -6.83 11.62 12.53
N HIS A 223 -7.77 12.22 11.80
CA HIS A 223 -8.97 12.83 12.37
C HIS A 223 -9.96 11.73 12.84
N PRO A 224 -10.49 11.78 14.08
CA PRO A 224 -11.26 10.70 14.67
C PRO A 224 -12.60 10.40 13.97
N GLY A 225 -13.21 11.40 13.34
CA GLY A 225 -14.46 11.23 12.58
C GLY A 225 -14.30 11.08 11.07
N ARG A 226 -13.07 11.11 10.54
CA ARG A 226 -12.79 11.17 9.09
C ARG A 226 -11.64 10.24 8.70
N SER A 227 -11.64 9.03 9.26
CA SER A 227 -10.65 8.01 8.95
C SER A 227 -11.22 6.62 9.19
N GLY A 228 -10.50 5.61 8.73
CA GLY A 228 -10.85 4.21 8.93
C GLY A 228 -9.73 3.27 8.52
N LYS A 229 -9.93 1.99 8.81
CA LYS A 229 -9.00 0.91 8.49
C LYS A 229 -9.70 -0.17 7.69
N PHE A 230 -9.01 -0.71 6.70
CA PHE A 230 -9.42 -1.91 5.99
C PHE A 230 -8.86 -3.15 6.65
N PHE A 231 -9.69 -4.16 6.85
CA PHE A 231 -9.33 -5.47 7.37
C PHE A 231 -9.81 -6.58 6.44
N LEU A 232 -9.26 -7.78 6.64
CA LEU A 232 -9.90 -9.00 6.17
C LEU A 232 -11.00 -9.35 7.16
N ARG A 233 -12.22 -9.65 6.70
CA ARG A 233 -13.34 -10.06 7.57
C ARG A 233 -13.02 -11.28 8.43
N ALA A 234 -12.11 -12.15 7.97
CA ALA A 234 -11.65 -13.31 8.73
C ALA A 234 -10.64 -12.95 9.84
N ASN A 235 -10.03 -11.76 9.79
CA ASN A 235 -9.03 -11.30 10.76
C ASN A 235 -9.09 -9.78 10.96
N ASN A 236 -9.75 -9.36 12.04
CA ASN A 236 -9.88 -7.95 12.42
C ASN A 236 -8.71 -7.43 13.29
N GLN A 237 -7.64 -8.21 13.49
CA GLN A 237 -6.50 -7.76 14.31
C GLN A 237 -5.43 -7.02 13.51
N LEU A 238 -5.20 -7.44 12.25
CA LEU A 238 -4.14 -6.89 11.40
C LEU A 238 -4.74 -6.04 10.28
N PRO A 239 -4.59 -4.69 10.32
CA PRO A 239 -5.12 -3.84 9.27
C PRO A 239 -4.35 -4.06 7.97
N LEU A 240 -5.06 -4.15 6.85
CA LEU A 240 -4.48 -4.16 5.52
C LEU A 240 -4.05 -2.75 5.10
N ALA A 241 -4.84 -1.75 5.48
CA ALA A 241 -4.55 -0.36 5.19
C ALA A 241 -5.27 0.58 6.16
N ASN A 242 -4.67 1.74 6.42
CA ASN A 242 -5.29 2.86 7.12
C ASN A 242 -5.49 4.00 6.12
N PHE A 243 -6.57 4.76 6.26
CA PHE A 243 -6.80 5.95 5.46
C PHE A 243 -7.59 7.01 6.23
N GLY A 244 -7.46 8.27 5.84
CA GLY A 244 -8.23 9.34 6.45
C GLY A 244 -7.68 10.73 6.21
N GLU A 245 -8.36 11.71 6.79
CA GLU A 245 -7.81 13.05 6.96
C GLU A 245 -6.76 13.05 8.07
N ILE A 246 -5.58 13.57 7.78
CA ILE A 246 -4.52 13.77 8.78
C ILE A 246 -4.99 14.78 9.83
N ASN A 247 -4.68 14.52 11.09
CA ASN A 247 -5.13 15.34 12.21
C ASN A 247 -4.78 16.82 11.99
N PRO A 248 -5.77 17.74 12.01
CA PRO A 248 -5.53 19.17 11.77
C PRO A 248 -4.48 19.80 12.70
N LYS A 249 -4.29 19.25 13.90
CA LYS A 249 -3.23 19.70 14.83
C LYS A 249 -1.84 19.48 14.25
N ILE A 250 -1.60 18.31 13.65
CA ILE A 250 -0.33 17.96 13.00
C ILE A 250 -0.09 18.86 11.79
N ILE A 251 -1.11 19.06 10.96
CA ILE A 251 -1.04 19.95 9.78
C ILE A 251 -0.67 21.37 10.17
N LYS A 252 -1.26 21.88 11.26
CA LYS A 252 -0.95 23.20 11.82
C LYS A 252 0.48 23.26 12.37
N GLU A 253 0.92 22.25 13.11
CA GLU A 253 2.26 22.18 13.69
C GLU A 253 3.37 22.09 12.63
N LEU A 254 3.11 21.37 11.53
CA LEU A 254 4.01 21.30 10.38
C LEU A 254 3.96 22.53 9.47
N ASP A 255 3.06 23.49 9.73
CA ASP A 255 2.87 24.71 8.94
C ASP A 255 2.54 24.42 7.46
N VAL A 256 1.68 23.43 7.21
CA VAL A 256 1.20 23.08 5.87
C VAL A 256 -0.02 23.95 5.52
N LYS A 257 0.20 25.01 4.73
CA LYS A 257 -0.81 26.07 4.46
C LYS A 257 -1.61 25.85 3.17
N HIS A 258 -2.31 24.72 3.04
CA HIS A 258 -3.17 24.48 1.88
C HIS A 258 -4.40 23.60 2.16
N GLY A 259 -4.97 23.74 3.36
CA GLY A 259 -6.20 23.04 3.74
C GLY A 259 -5.98 21.62 4.28
N PRO A 260 -7.04 20.78 4.33
CA PRO A 260 -6.97 19.43 4.87
C PRO A 260 -6.09 18.54 3.99
N VAL A 261 -5.31 17.67 4.63
CA VAL A 261 -4.51 16.65 3.95
C VAL A 261 -5.13 15.29 4.19
N PHE A 262 -5.33 14.54 3.13
CA PHE A 262 -5.85 13.18 3.21
C PHE A 262 -4.73 12.20 2.89
N GLY A 263 -4.56 11.18 3.73
CA GLY A 263 -3.47 10.23 3.63
C GLY A 263 -3.95 8.78 3.75
N PHE A 264 -3.16 7.87 3.20
CA PHE A 264 -3.31 6.45 3.40
C PHE A 264 -1.98 5.74 3.60
N GLN A 265 -2.05 4.56 4.19
CA GLN A 265 -0.92 3.65 4.37
C GLN A 265 -1.40 2.21 4.18
N ILE A 266 -0.81 1.49 3.22
CA ILE A 266 -1.09 0.08 2.93
C ILE A 266 0.06 -0.77 3.49
N PHE A 267 -0.28 -1.75 4.33
CA PHE A 267 0.67 -2.66 4.97
C PHE A 267 0.91 -3.90 4.10
N LEU A 268 1.91 -3.84 3.21
CA LEU A 268 2.19 -4.92 2.25
C LEU A 268 2.46 -6.27 2.92
N ASN A 269 3.04 -6.27 4.12
CA ASN A 269 3.31 -7.48 4.89
C ASN A 269 2.03 -8.22 5.32
N ASN A 270 0.91 -7.49 5.45
CA ASN A 270 -0.38 -8.03 5.90
C ASN A 270 -1.22 -8.56 4.72
N ILE A 271 -0.80 -8.28 3.49
CA ILE A 271 -1.49 -8.74 2.28
C ILE A 271 -1.06 -10.17 1.95
N PRO A 272 -2.01 -11.13 1.81
CA PRO A 272 -1.69 -12.49 1.44
C PRO A 272 -0.95 -12.55 0.09
N VAL A 273 0.19 -13.22 0.05
CA VAL A 273 0.92 -13.42 -1.20
C VAL A 273 0.22 -14.51 -2.00
N ILE A 274 -0.32 -14.14 -3.16
CA ILE A 274 -0.94 -15.07 -4.09
C ILE A 274 0.17 -15.89 -4.77
N ASN A 275 0.44 -17.08 -4.26
CA ASN A 275 1.35 -18.03 -4.90
C ASN A 275 0.60 -18.86 -5.95
N LYS A 276 1.29 -19.25 -7.05
CA LYS A 276 0.74 -20.09 -8.13
C LYS A 276 0.06 -21.39 -7.65
N GLN A 277 0.47 -21.91 -6.48
CA GLN A 277 -0.12 -23.11 -5.88
C GLN A 277 -1.52 -22.87 -5.28
N ASN A 278 -1.89 -21.62 -4.95
CA ASN A 278 -3.20 -21.26 -4.40
C ASN A 278 -4.21 -20.80 -5.46
N THR A 279 -3.81 -20.70 -6.74
CA THR A 279 -4.62 -20.11 -7.82
C THR A 279 -5.45 -21.11 -8.64
N GLU A 280 -5.53 -22.38 -8.25
CA GLU A 280 -6.15 -23.41 -9.10
C GLU A 280 -7.67 -23.59 -8.95
N LYS A 281 -8.35 -22.84 -8.06
CA LYS A 281 -9.82 -22.77 -8.16
C LYS A 281 -10.20 -21.70 -9.17
N LYS A 282 -10.08 -22.03 -10.46
CA LYS A 282 -10.81 -21.32 -11.51
C LYS A 282 -12.28 -21.36 -11.11
N ILE A 283 -12.79 -20.24 -10.59
CA ILE A 283 -14.20 -20.13 -10.23
C ILE A 283 -14.97 -20.32 -11.53
N LYS A 284 -15.77 -21.39 -11.61
CA LYS A 284 -16.63 -21.63 -12.76
C LYS A 284 -17.59 -20.45 -12.84
N TYR A 285 -17.43 -19.62 -13.86
CA TYR A 285 -18.35 -18.51 -14.11
C TYR A 285 -19.70 -19.11 -14.49
N LEU A 286 -20.68 -19.01 -13.59
CA LEU A 286 -22.05 -19.47 -13.81
C LEU A 286 -22.85 -18.30 -14.37
N VAL A 287 -23.16 -18.37 -15.66
CA VAL A 287 -24.07 -17.42 -16.32
C VAL A 287 -25.50 -17.84 -16.01
N SER A 288 -26.34 -16.90 -15.56
CA SER A 288 -27.78 -17.14 -15.50
C SER A 288 -28.38 -16.87 -16.87
N ASN A 289 -29.20 -17.80 -17.37
CA ASN A 289 -29.99 -17.61 -18.59
C ASN A 289 -31.24 -16.74 -18.36
N PHE A 290 -31.48 -16.27 -17.13
CA PHE A 290 -32.66 -15.53 -16.74
C PHE A 290 -32.37 -14.03 -16.61
N GLN A 291 -33.38 -13.19 -16.92
CA GLN A 291 -33.23 -11.75 -16.89
C GLN A 291 -32.98 -11.22 -15.48
N LYS A 292 -32.11 -10.21 -15.36
CA LYS A 292 -31.95 -9.44 -14.13
C LYS A 292 -33.04 -8.39 -14.02
N ILE A 293 -33.46 -8.11 -12.78
CA ILE A 293 -34.44 -7.07 -12.45
C ILE A 293 -33.78 -6.10 -11.49
N GLU A 294 -34.04 -4.80 -11.67
CA GLU A 294 -33.54 -3.74 -10.81
C GLU A 294 -34.72 -3.11 -10.06
N ARG A 295 -34.58 -2.99 -8.74
CA ARG A 295 -35.60 -2.38 -7.87
C ARG A 295 -34.95 -1.39 -6.91
N ASP A 296 -35.52 -0.19 -6.85
CA ASP A 296 -35.04 0.88 -5.99
C ASP A 296 -35.91 1.01 -4.75
N PHE A 297 -35.26 1.22 -3.61
CA PHE A 297 -35.92 1.52 -2.35
C PHE A 297 -35.26 2.74 -1.70
N ALA A 298 -36.07 3.66 -1.20
CA ALA A 298 -35.62 4.77 -0.38
C ALA A 298 -36.07 4.54 1.06
N PHE A 299 -35.13 4.47 1.99
CA PHE A 299 -35.43 4.29 3.41
C PHE A 299 -34.96 5.48 4.23
N ILE A 300 -35.81 5.95 5.14
CA ILE A 300 -35.44 6.92 6.16
C ILE A 300 -35.01 6.13 7.40
N ILE A 301 -33.77 6.34 7.82
CA ILE A 301 -33.14 5.63 8.95
C ILE A 301 -32.39 6.61 9.86
N ASP A 302 -32.09 6.18 11.09
CA ASP A 302 -31.22 6.92 12.00
C ASP A 302 -29.80 7.08 11.42
N LYS A 303 -29.20 8.26 11.60
CA LYS A 303 -27.85 8.58 11.14
C LYS A 303 -26.78 7.64 11.71
N LYS A 304 -26.99 7.09 12.91
CA LYS A 304 -26.03 6.20 13.60
C LYS A 304 -25.73 4.91 12.84
N PHE A 305 -26.64 4.45 11.97
CA PHE A 305 -26.45 3.19 11.26
C PHE A 305 -25.47 3.34 10.10
N GLU A 306 -24.46 2.48 10.07
CA GLU A 306 -23.45 2.45 9.02
C GLU A 306 -24.00 1.82 7.73
N ALA A 307 -23.53 2.34 6.59
CA ALA A 307 -23.91 1.83 5.27
C ALA A 307 -23.57 0.34 5.08
N GLU A 308 -22.42 -0.09 5.60
CA GLU A 308 -21.98 -1.49 5.48
C GLU A 308 -22.91 -2.44 6.25
N ASN A 309 -23.37 -2.06 7.44
CA ASN A 309 -24.30 -2.87 8.23
C ASN A 309 -25.64 -3.03 7.52
N ILE A 310 -26.13 -1.98 6.86
CA ILE A 310 -27.37 -2.03 6.06
C ILE A 310 -27.21 -3.02 4.90
N ILE A 311 -26.13 -2.90 4.12
CA ILE A 311 -25.86 -3.78 2.98
C ILE A 311 -25.70 -5.23 3.42
N ASN A 312 -24.93 -5.49 4.48
CA ASN A 312 -24.69 -6.85 4.99
C ASN A 312 -25.98 -7.51 5.47
N THR A 313 -26.84 -6.79 6.19
CA THR A 313 -28.15 -7.31 6.63
C THR A 313 -29.06 -7.62 5.44
N LEU A 314 -29.09 -6.73 4.44
CA LEU A 314 -29.95 -6.89 3.27
C LEU A 314 -29.49 -8.00 2.31
N LEU A 315 -28.19 -8.22 2.15
CA LEU A 315 -27.66 -9.35 1.37
C LEU A 315 -28.02 -10.71 1.99
N ASN A 316 -28.23 -10.76 3.31
CA ASN A 316 -28.61 -11.99 4.01
C ASN A 316 -30.11 -12.32 3.91
N VAL A 317 -30.95 -11.42 3.38
CA VAL A 317 -32.40 -11.64 3.25
C VAL A 317 -32.70 -12.80 2.31
N ASP A 318 -32.09 -12.78 1.13
CA ASP A 318 -32.18 -13.87 0.15
C ASP A 318 -30.92 -13.90 -0.73
N LYS A 319 -29.94 -14.69 -0.29
CA LYS A 319 -28.66 -14.87 -1.01
C LYS A 319 -28.80 -15.52 -2.38
N LYS A 320 -29.93 -16.19 -2.65
CA LYS A 320 -30.14 -16.85 -3.95
C LYS A 320 -30.55 -15.81 -4.99
N LEU A 321 -31.48 -14.93 -4.62
CA LEU A 321 -32.07 -13.94 -5.53
C LEU A 321 -31.31 -12.61 -5.58
N ILE A 322 -30.87 -12.08 -4.42
CA ILE A 322 -30.19 -10.79 -4.37
C ILE A 322 -28.73 -10.98 -4.81
N LYS A 323 -28.36 -10.41 -5.96
CA LYS A 323 -26.99 -10.49 -6.49
C LYS A 323 -26.12 -9.32 -6.08
N LYS A 324 -26.70 -8.12 -6.02
CA LYS A 324 -25.95 -6.90 -5.67
C LYS A 324 -26.89 -5.86 -5.08
N ILE A 325 -26.37 -5.08 -4.14
CA ILE A 325 -27.03 -3.90 -3.59
C ILE A 325 -26.08 -2.72 -3.79
N ARG A 326 -26.60 -1.58 -4.25
CA ARG A 326 -25.84 -0.34 -4.43
C ARG A 326 -26.55 0.81 -3.73
N ILE A 327 -25.83 1.56 -2.91
CA ILE A 327 -26.29 2.87 -2.48
C ILE A 327 -25.99 3.84 -3.61
N PHE A 328 -27.01 4.53 -4.12
CA PHE A 328 -26.84 5.51 -5.19
C PHE A 328 -27.15 6.94 -4.76
N ASP A 329 -27.89 7.12 -3.66
CA ASP A 329 -28.15 8.44 -3.10
C ASP A 329 -28.23 8.40 -1.57
N LEU A 330 -27.76 9.49 -0.95
CA LEU A 330 -27.84 9.72 0.48
C LEU A 330 -28.23 11.17 0.72
N PHE A 331 -29.44 11.38 1.19
CA PHE A 331 -30.02 12.70 1.39
C PHE A 331 -30.21 13.01 2.88
N GLN A 332 -29.71 14.17 3.31
CA GLN A 332 -29.86 14.70 4.67
C GLN A 332 -30.38 16.13 4.59
N GLY A 333 -31.42 16.45 5.36
CA GLY A 333 -32.02 17.79 5.41
C GLY A 333 -33.44 17.86 4.82
N GLY A 334 -33.93 19.09 4.61
CA GLY A 334 -35.30 19.34 4.13
C GLY A 334 -36.37 18.86 5.13
N ASN A 335 -37.34 18.09 4.63
CA ASN A 335 -38.45 17.53 5.43
C ASN A 335 -38.08 16.28 6.26
N ILE A 336 -36.80 15.91 6.32
CA ILE A 336 -36.33 14.77 7.12
C ILE A 336 -35.89 15.26 8.49
N GLU A 337 -36.30 14.55 9.55
CA GLU A 337 -35.87 14.81 10.93
C GLU A 337 -34.33 14.92 11.02
N LYS A 338 -33.84 15.84 11.87
CA LYS A 338 -32.40 16.14 11.98
C LYS A 338 -31.51 14.93 12.29
N ASN A 339 -32.03 13.92 12.97
CA ASN A 339 -31.30 12.70 13.35
C ASN A 339 -31.45 11.55 12.35
N LYS A 340 -32.23 11.75 11.28
CA LYS A 340 -32.46 10.75 10.24
C LYS A 340 -31.77 11.12 8.94
N LYS A 341 -31.59 10.14 8.07
CA LYS A 341 -31.07 10.25 6.71
C LYS A 341 -31.90 9.36 5.79
N SER A 342 -32.10 9.80 4.55
CA SER A 342 -32.70 8.98 3.50
C SER A 342 -31.59 8.30 2.72
N VAL A 343 -31.62 6.98 2.64
CA VAL A 343 -30.67 6.16 1.87
C VAL A 343 -31.42 5.49 0.73
N ALA A 344 -31.00 5.76 -0.50
CA ALA A 344 -31.57 5.14 -1.68
C ALA A 344 -30.69 3.96 -2.13
N LEU A 345 -31.32 2.81 -2.27
CA LEU A 345 -30.71 1.51 -2.55
C LEU A 345 -31.26 0.94 -3.84
N ASN A 346 -30.38 0.57 -4.76
CA ASN A 346 -30.71 -0.21 -5.96
C ASN A 346 -30.34 -1.67 -5.71
N PHE A 347 -31.32 -2.56 -5.88
CA PHE A 347 -31.17 -4.00 -5.78
C PHE A 347 -31.14 -4.62 -7.16
N ILE A 348 -30.12 -5.43 -7.44
CA ILE A 348 -30.06 -6.29 -8.61
C ILE A 348 -30.49 -7.68 -8.17
N ILE A 349 -31.66 -8.10 -8.66
CA ILE A 349 -32.32 -9.35 -8.32
C ILE A 349 -32.28 -10.26 -9.55
N GLN A 350 -31.78 -11.49 -9.38
CA GLN A 350 -31.68 -12.45 -10.47
C GLN A 350 -31.71 -13.89 -9.95
N SER A 351 -32.65 -14.68 -10.46
CA SER A 351 -32.73 -16.11 -10.20
C SER A 351 -31.77 -16.90 -11.10
N GLN A 352 -31.34 -18.07 -10.65
CA GLN A 352 -30.50 -19.00 -11.43
C GLN A 352 -31.31 -20.10 -12.12
N ASP A 353 -32.55 -20.33 -11.69
CA ASP A 353 -33.33 -21.52 -12.07
C ASP A 353 -34.62 -21.21 -12.83
N LYS A 354 -35.14 -19.98 -12.71
CA LYS A 354 -36.42 -19.56 -13.32
C LYS A 354 -36.52 -18.06 -13.55
N THR A 355 -37.43 -17.65 -14.43
CA THR A 355 -37.87 -16.25 -14.53
C THR A 355 -38.73 -15.89 -13.31
N LEU A 356 -38.49 -14.72 -12.74
CA LEU A 356 -39.25 -14.21 -11.60
C LEU A 356 -40.59 -13.63 -12.07
N ASN A 357 -41.66 -13.95 -11.36
CA ASN A 357 -42.98 -13.33 -11.56
C ASN A 357 -43.16 -12.14 -10.58
N ASP A 358 -44.17 -11.30 -10.85
CA ASP A 358 -44.41 -10.10 -10.03
C ASP A 358 -44.69 -10.43 -8.56
N LYS A 359 -45.40 -11.53 -8.28
CA LYS A 359 -45.69 -11.97 -6.91
C LYS A 359 -44.44 -12.29 -6.11
N GLU A 360 -43.49 -13.00 -6.70
CA GLU A 360 -42.21 -13.33 -6.07
C GLU A 360 -41.36 -12.08 -5.80
N ILE A 361 -41.44 -11.09 -6.69
CA ILE A 361 -40.75 -9.80 -6.54
C ILE A 361 -41.39 -8.99 -5.40
N ASP A 362 -42.72 -8.96 -5.33
CA ASP A 362 -43.45 -8.26 -4.27
C ASP A 362 -43.22 -8.93 -2.90
N GLU A 363 -43.19 -10.25 -2.84
CA GLU A 363 -42.82 -11.00 -1.64
C GLU A 363 -41.40 -10.67 -1.16
N LEU A 364 -40.42 -10.62 -2.07
CA LEU A 364 -39.05 -10.24 -1.74
C LEU A 364 -38.98 -8.78 -1.27
N SER A 365 -39.71 -7.88 -1.93
CA SER A 365 -39.78 -6.45 -1.59
C SER A 365 -40.35 -6.26 -0.19
N ASN A 366 -41.44 -6.96 0.14
CA ASN A 366 -42.04 -6.94 1.46
C ASN A 366 -41.10 -7.49 2.54
N LYS A 367 -40.34 -8.56 2.25
CA LYS A 367 -39.31 -9.07 3.17
C LYS A 367 -38.22 -8.04 3.43
N ILE A 368 -37.73 -7.36 2.39
CA ILE A 368 -36.72 -6.29 2.50
C ILE A 368 -37.26 -5.16 3.39
N ILE A 369 -38.48 -4.68 3.14
CA ILE A 369 -39.11 -3.62 3.94
C ILE A 369 -39.25 -4.02 5.40
N GLN A 370 -39.74 -5.24 5.67
CA GLN A 370 -39.93 -5.74 7.04
C GLN A 370 -38.60 -5.86 7.80
N ILE A 371 -37.52 -6.30 7.15
CA ILE A 371 -36.21 -6.42 7.77
C ILE A 371 -35.61 -5.04 8.05
N MET A 372 -35.77 -4.09 7.12
CA MET A 372 -35.37 -2.71 7.34
C MET A 372 -36.12 -2.07 8.51
N GLN A 373 -37.43 -2.32 8.62
CA GLN A 373 -38.25 -1.87 9.76
C GLN A 373 -37.79 -2.50 11.07
N LYS A 374 -37.58 -3.82 11.12
CA LYS A 374 -37.22 -4.53 12.35
C LYS A 374 -35.79 -4.27 12.84
N SER A 375 -34.82 -4.17 11.92
CA SER A 375 -33.40 -4.08 12.28
C SER A 375 -32.90 -2.64 12.43
N PHE A 376 -33.54 -1.68 11.74
CA PHE A 376 -33.04 -0.31 11.65
C PHE A 376 -34.11 0.76 11.94
N ASP A 377 -35.31 0.36 12.39
CA ASP A 377 -36.48 1.24 12.56
C ASP A 377 -36.73 2.11 11.31
N ALA A 378 -36.48 1.53 10.13
CA ALA A 378 -36.53 2.25 8.88
C ALA A 378 -37.96 2.48 8.39
N THR A 379 -38.24 3.65 7.83
CA THR A 379 -39.49 3.90 7.12
C THR A 379 -39.25 4.01 5.62
N LEU A 380 -40.10 3.36 4.82
CA LEU A 380 -40.04 3.49 3.37
C LEU A 380 -40.50 4.90 2.99
N ARG A 381 -39.69 5.59 2.18
CA ARG A 381 -40.02 6.89 1.62
C ARG A 381 -40.70 6.66 0.28
N SER A 382 -42.01 6.93 0.22
CA SER A 382 -42.80 6.95 -1.02
C SER A 382 -42.47 8.14 -1.89
#